data_AF-A0A1I4JDA6-F1
#
_entry.id   AF-A0A1I4JDA6-F1
#
_cell.length_a   1.000
_cell.length_b   1.000
_cell.length_c   1.000
_cell.angle_alpha   90.00
_cell.angle_beta   90.00
_cell.angle_gamma   90.00
#
_symmetry.space_group_name_H-M   'P 1'
#
loop_
_entity.id
_entity.type
_entity.pdbx_description
1 polymer ?
#
loop_
_entity_poly.entity_id
_entity_poly.type
_entity_poly.pdbx_seq_one_letter_code
_entity_poly.pdbx_strand_id
1 'polypeptide(L)'
;MDTSRPGKTRVTSVSLRAETLEAIRARAGRQGVSSYIEEAVQRQLQREAIDEYIATAEAEHGPVDPAEVSDKAERIRAHHAAHRGASAPADAA
;
A
#
# COMPACT_ATOMS: atom_id res chain seq x y z
N MET A 1 -13.29 21.01 -25.02
CA MET A 1 -13.47 20.21 -23.80
C MET A 1 -12.20 20.35 -23.00
N ASP A 2 -12.30 20.78 -21.74
CA ASP A 2 -11.15 21.18 -20.91
C ASP A 2 -10.35 19.93 -20.51
N THR A 3 -9.26 19.67 -21.22
CA THR A 3 -8.35 18.55 -20.97
C THR A 3 -7.45 18.91 -19.81
N SER A 4 -7.92 18.69 -18.57
CA SER A 4 -7.10 18.96 -17.39
C SER A 4 -5.84 18.10 -17.40
N ARG A 5 -4.68 18.73 -17.20
CA ARG A 5 -3.39 18.03 -17.12
C ARG A 5 -3.41 17.06 -15.92
N PRO A 6 -2.99 15.80 -16.09
CA PRO A 6 -2.91 14.86 -14.97
C PRO A 6 -2.03 15.44 -13.85
N GLY A 7 -2.51 15.32 -12.62
CA GLY A 7 -1.83 15.80 -11.41
C GLY A 7 -2.12 17.25 -11.00
N LYS A 8 -2.98 17.99 -11.72
CA LYS A 8 -3.40 19.33 -11.27
C LYS A 8 -4.48 19.22 -10.17
N THR A 9 -4.20 19.77 -8.99
CA THR A 9 -5.22 19.89 -7.92
C THR A 9 -6.37 20.77 -8.39
N ARG A 10 -7.60 20.30 -8.20
CA ARG A 10 -8.83 21.07 -8.44
C ARG A 10 -9.58 21.24 -7.14
N VAL A 11 -10.01 22.47 -6.85
CA VAL A 11 -10.86 22.74 -5.68
C VAL A 11 -12.28 22.25 -5.99
N THR A 12 -12.86 21.49 -5.05
CA THR A 12 -14.22 20.97 -5.14
C THR A 12 -14.83 20.95 -3.75
N SER A 13 -16.09 21.35 -3.64
CA SER A 13 -16.85 21.29 -2.39
C SER A 13 -17.39 19.89 -2.17
N VAL A 14 -17.22 19.37 -0.96
CA VAL A 14 -17.72 18.05 -0.55
C VAL A 14 -18.40 18.19 0.81
N SER A 15 -19.52 17.49 0.99
CA SER A 15 -20.21 17.47 2.28
C SER A 15 -19.56 16.44 3.20
N LEU A 16 -19.26 16.86 4.43
CA LEU A 16 -18.76 16.01 5.50
C LEU A 16 -19.60 16.25 6.75
N ARG A 17 -19.72 15.24 7.61
CA ARG A 17 -20.31 15.44 8.93
C ARG A 17 -19.41 16.38 9.75
N ALA A 18 -20.03 17.24 10.56
CA ALA A 18 -19.31 18.27 11.31
C ALA A 18 -18.22 17.66 12.21
N GLU A 19 -18.56 16.57 12.91
CA GLU A 19 -17.63 15.85 13.77
C GLU A 19 -16.45 15.23 12.99
N THR A 20 -16.67 14.81 11.74
CA THR A 20 -15.58 14.29 10.89
C THR A 20 -14.65 15.42 10.46
N LEU A 21 -15.20 16.57 10.07
CA LEU A 21 -14.39 17.74 9.71
C LEU A 21 -13.54 18.22 10.90
N GLU A 22 -14.12 18.28 12.10
CA GLU A 22 -13.39 18.67 13.30
C GLU A 22 -12.30 17.65 13.68
N ALA A 23 -12.58 16.35 13.57
CA ALA A 23 -11.56 15.31 13.78
C ALA A 23 -10.39 15.43 12.79
N ILE A 24 -10.68 15.73 11.52
CA ILE A 24 -9.65 15.97 10.51
C ILE A 24 -8.83 17.21 10.86
N ARG A 25 -9.48 18.32 11.23
CA ARG A 25 -8.80 19.56 11.62
C ARG A 25 -7.92 19.38 12.85
N ALA A 26 -8.36 18.61 13.84
CA ALA A 26 -7.57 18.29 15.02
C ALA A 26 -6.29 17.53 14.67
N ARG A 27 -6.32 16.67 13.64
CA ARG A 27 -5.17 15.85 13.23
C ARG A 27 -4.25 16.54 12.21
N ALA A 28 -4.81 17.31 11.29
CA ALA A 28 -4.10 17.90 10.15
C ALA A 28 -3.83 19.40 10.30
N GLY A 29 -4.44 20.06 11.29
CA GLY A 29 -4.43 21.52 11.42
C GLY A 29 -5.37 22.21 10.42
N ARG A 30 -5.56 23.53 10.60
CA ARG A 30 -6.55 24.32 9.82
C ARG A 30 -6.27 24.36 8.32
N GLN A 31 -4.99 24.33 7.90
CA GLN A 31 -4.59 24.36 6.49
C GLN A 31 -4.33 22.96 5.90
N GLY A 32 -4.24 21.92 6.73
CA GLY A 32 -3.89 20.56 6.30
C GLY A 32 -5.07 19.70 5.88
N VAL A 33 -6.31 20.19 5.97
CA VAL A 33 -7.53 19.41 5.71
C VAL A 33 -7.52 18.80 4.30
N SER A 34 -7.21 19.59 3.27
CA SER A 34 -7.21 19.09 1.89
C SER A 34 -6.12 18.05 1.64
N SER A 35 -4.91 18.25 2.18
CA SER A 35 -3.82 17.26 2.07
C SER A 35 -4.17 15.97 2.78
N TYR A 36 -4.76 16.08 3.97
CA TYR A 36 -5.18 14.93 4.76
C TYR A 36 -6.24 14.09 4.02
N ILE A 37 -7.24 14.77 3.44
CA ILE A 37 -8.29 14.10 2.67
C ILE A 37 -7.70 13.46 1.42
N GLU A 38 -6.87 14.17 0.65
CA GLU A 38 -6.22 13.63 -0.55
C GLU A 38 -5.44 12.36 -0.22
N GLU A 39 -4.55 12.39 0.77
CA GLU A 39 -3.79 11.21 1.17
C GLU A 39 -4.68 10.07 1.69
N ALA A 40 -5.76 10.39 2.41
CA ALA A 40 -6.71 9.38 2.88
C ALA A 40 -7.44 8.70 1.72
N VAL A 41 -7.89 9.47 0.74
CA VAL A 41 -8.55 8.97 -0.47
C VAL A 41 -7.59 8.16 -1.33
N GLN A 42 -6.35 8.62 -1.52
CA GLN A 42 -5.33 7.85 -2.26
C GLN A 42 -5.05 6.50 -1.61
N ARG A 43 -4.94 6.46 -0.27
CA ARG A 43 -4.79 5.20 0.47
C ARG A 43 -5.99 4.28 0.30
N GLN A 44 -7.21 4.83 0.23
CA GLN A 44 -8.42 4.05 0.05
C GLN A 44 -8.50 3.47 -1.37
N LEU A 45 -8.26 4.27 -2.40
CA LEU A 45 -8.22 3.82 -3.79
C LEU A 45 -7.16 2.74 -4.01
N GLN A 46 -5.98 2.89 -3.38
CA GLN A 46 -4.95 1.87 -3.44
C GLN A 46 -5.39 0.55 -2.81
N ARG A 47 -6.11 0.59 -1.67
CA ARG A 47 -6.64 -0.62 -1.02
C ARG A 47 -7.68 -1.31 -1.91
N GLU A 48 -8.60 -0.54 -2.48
CA GLU A 48 -9.61 -1.07 -3.41
C GLU A 48 -8.96 -1.75 -4.62
N ALA A 49 -7.91 -1.14 -5.20
CA ALA A 49 -7.16 -1.73 -6.30
C ALA A 49 -6.41 -3.01 -5.89
N ILE A 50 -5.88 -3.07 -4.65
CA ILE A 50 -5.25 -4.29 -4.11
C ILE A 50 -6.30 -5.39 -3.92
N ASP A 51 -7.46 -5.06 -3.37
CA ASP A 51 -8.55 -6.02 -3.13
C ASP A 51 -9.07 -6.59 -4.47
N GLU A 52 -9.23 -5.75 -5.49
CA GLU A 52 -9.61 -6.17 -6.85
C GLU A 52 -8.56 -7.10 -7.47
N TYR A 53 -7.27 -6.76 -7.31
CA TYR A 53 -6.17 -7.58 -7.79
C TYR A 53 -6.13 -8.95 -7.10
N ILE A 54 -6.31 -8.99 -5.78
CA ILE A 54 -6.37 -10.24 -5.01
C ILE A 54 -7.56 -11.10 -5.48
N ALA A 55 -8.75 -10.51 -5.58
CA ALA A 55 -9.94 -11.23 -6.00
C ALA A 55 -9.78 -11.85 -7.40
N THR A 56 -9.15 -11.12 -8.33
CA THR A 56 -8.85 -11.64 -9.68
C THR A 56 -7.87 -12.81 -9.61
N ALA A 57 -6.80 -12.68 -8.84
CA ALA A 57 -5.79 -13.74 -8.70
C ALA A 57 -6.37 -15.01 -8.05
N GLU A 58 -7.23 -14.86 -7.02
CA GLU A 58 -7.88 -15.99 -6.35
C GLU A 58 -8.94 -16.66 -7.24
N ALA A 59 -9.62 -15.91 -8.11
CA ALA A 59 -10.53 -16.49 -9.09
C ALA A 59 -9.79 -17.38 -10.12
N GLU A 60 -8.57 -17.00 -10.49
CA GLU A 60 -7.75 -17.75 -11.46
C GLU A 60 -7.01 -18.95 -10.83
N HIS A 61 -6.53 -18.83 -9.59
CA HIS A 61 -5.61 -19.80 -8.98
C HIS A 61 -6.16 -20.51 -7.73
N GLY A 62 -7.31 -20.07 -7.23
CA GLY A 62 -7.83 -20.45 -5.91
C GLY A 62 -7.26 -19.57 -4.79
N PRO A 63 -7.86 -19.65 -3.58
CA PRO A 63 -7.42 -18.88 -2.42
C PRO A 63 -6.02 -19.31 -1.97
N VAL A 64 -5.27 -18.37 -1.40
CA VAL A 64 -3.91 -18.64 -0.91
C VAL A 64 -3.96 -19.44 0.40
N ASP A 65 -3.29 -20.60 0.45
CA ASP A 65 -3.11 -21.37 1.68
C ASP A 65 -1.94 -20.80 2.53
N PRO A 66 -2.19 -20.29 3.74
CA PRO A 66 -1.15 -19.79 4.63
C PRO A 66 -0.07 -20.82 5.00
N ALA A 67 -0.44 -22.11 5.09
CA ALA A 67 0.51 -23.17 5.41
C ALA A 67 1.50 -23.37 4.25
N GLU A 68 1.00 -23.45 3.02
CA GLU A 68 1.86 -23.56 1.82
C GLU A 68 2.79 -22.35 1.67
N VAL A 69 2.31 -21.15 1.99
CA VAL A 69 3.12 -19.93 1.99
C VAL A 69 4.23 -20.01 3.05
N SER A 70 3.92 -20.46 4.26
CA SER A 70 4.90 -20.62 5.34
C SER A 70 6.00 -21.61 4.95
N ASP A 71 5.62 -22.78 4.44
CA ASP A 71 6.55 -23.83 4.01
C ASP A 71 7.46 -23.34 2.88
N LYS A 72 6.90 -22.62 1.90
CA LYS A 72 7.68 -22.02 0.82
C LYS A 72 8.63 -20.94 1.33
N ALA A 73 8.18 -20.09 2.25
CA ALA A 73 9.01 -19.05 2.86
C ALA A 73 10.17 -19.65 3.68
N GLU A 74 9.93 -20.75 4.39
CA GLU A 74 10.98 -21.48 5.12
C GLU A 74 12.02 -22.06 4.17
N ARG A 75 11.59 -22.73 3.09
CA ARG A 75 12.52 -23.24 2.06
C ARG A 75 13.39 -22.13 1.47
N ILE A 76 12.81 -20.97 1.16
CA ILE A 76 13.55 -19.80 0.65
C ILE A 76 14.59 -19.33 1.68
N ARG A 77 14.20 -19.18 2.96
CA ARG A 77 15.12 -18.78 4.03
C ARG A 77 16.26 -19.79 4.22
N ALA A 78 15.96 -21.08 4.22
CA ALA A 78 16.94 -22.16 4.37
C ALA A 78 17.96 -22.16 3.21
N HIS A 79 17.48 -22.01 1.97
CA HIS A 79 18.33 -21.86 0.80
C HIS A 79 19.28 -20.66 0.92
N HIS A 80 18.76 -19.48 1.30
CA HIS A 80 19.61 -18.30 1.51
C HIS A 80 20.62 -18.47 2.65
N ALA A 81 20.28 -19.19 3.72
CA ALA A 81 21.21 -19.47 4.82
C ALA A 81 22.36 -20.39 4.38
N ALA A 82 22.04 -21.45 3.61
CA ALA A 82 23.03 -22.37 3.07
C ALA A 82 24.02 -21.68 2.09
N HIS A 83 23.53 -20.74 1.28
CA HIS A 83 24.37 -20.03 0.30
C HIS A 83 25.09 -18.79 0.84
N ARG A 84 24.63 -18.16 1.94
CA ARG A 84 25.35 -17.05 2.60
C ARG A 84 26.66 -17.50 3.24
N GLY A 85 26.74 -18.75 3.68
CA GLY A 85 27.97 -19.33 4.26
C GLY A 85 29.10 -19.54 3.23
N ALA A 86 28.79 -19.51 1.93
CA ALA A 86 29.77 -19.70 0.85
C ALA A 86 30.41 -18.38 0.37
N SER A 87 29.94 -17.22 0.82
CA SER A 87 30.48 -15.90 0.47
C SER A 87 30.97 -15.14 1.71
N ALA A 88 31.86 -15.74 2.51
CA ALA A 88 32.70 -14.99 3.43
C ALA A 88 33.98 -14.55 2.68
N PRO A 89 34.50 -13.32 2.87
CA PRO A 89 35.45 -12.71 1.96
C PRO A 89 36.84 -13.35 2.07
N ALA A 90 37.38 -13.76 0.93
CA ALA A 90 38.82 -13.89 0.73
C ALA A 90 39.42 -12.49 0.56
N ASP A 91 39.53 -11.75 1.67
CA ASP A 91 40.45 -10.60 1.74
C ASP A 91 40.81 -10.34 3.20
N ALA A 92 41.84 -11.06 3.63
CA ALA A 92 42.64 -10.77 4.82
C ALA A 92 44.02 -11.41 4.59
N ALA A 93 44.88 -10.72 3.83
CA ALA A 93 46.33 -10.95 3.78
C ALA A 93 47.05 -9.66 3.36
#